data_AF-A0A6H0FYV9-F1
#
_entry.id   AF-A0A6H0FYV9-F1
#
_cell.length_a   1.000
_cell.length_b   1.000
_cell.length_c   1.000
_cell.angle_alpha   90.00
_cell.angle_beta   90.00
_cell.angle_gamma   90.00
#
_symmetry.space_group_name_H-M   'P 1'
#
loop_
_entity.id
_entity.type
_entity.pdbx_description
1 polymer ?
#
loop_
_entity_poly.entity_id
_entity_poly.type
_entity_poly.pdbx_seq_one_letter_code
_entity_poly.pdbx_strand_id
1 'polypeptide(L)'
;MRTFLIILSTLPLLGCNPLAKNEKENFKDIALKNLTYSHMDGMSGDIFKFNLEITDDLKNFYQNGNYKYSYFKCDNIKNYLIVGAISVEGEKLKNGKYTSSGYFKVCEDESMNVCIAKNQLEKLLTSNMSCRVVFGGLLQSSKVVADNILISKEAIRKSNFQ
;
A
#
# COMPACT_ATOMS: atom_id res chain seq x y z
N MET A 1 62.56 -12.67 37.38
CA MET A 1 61.57 -12.83 36.29
C MET A 1 60.20 -12.58 36.87
N ARG A 2 59.49 -11.54 36.40
CA ARG A 2 58.15 -11.14 36.90
C ARG A 2 57.09 -11.96 36.17
N THR A 3 56.33 -12.75 36.92
CA THR A 3 55.17 -13.49 36.43
C THR A 3 53.99 -12.54 36.33
N PHE A 4 53.55 -12.21 35.11
CA PHE A 4 52.32 -11.46 34.88
C PHE A 4 51.13 -12.44 34.85
N LEU A 5 50.25 -12.33 35.83
CA LEU A 5 48.93 -12.97 35.83
C LEU A 5 47.97 -12.12 34.98
N ILE A 6 47.59 -12.61 33.80
CA ILE A 6 46.52 -12.04 32.99
C ILE A 6 45.21 -12.70 33.44
N ILE A 7 44.42 -11.98 34.23
CA ILE A 7 43.06 -12.41 34.59
C ILE A 7 42.16 -12.05 33.41
N LEU A 8 41.77 -13.07 32.64
CA LEU A 8 40.82 -12.96 31.54
C LEU A 8 39.41 -12.84 32.13
N SER A 9 38.94 -11.61 32.35
CA SER A 9 37.55 -11.35 32.78
C SER A 9 36.60 -11.61 31.60
N THR A 10 35.97 -12.78 31.57
CA THR A 10 34.85 -13.06 30.68
C THR A 10 33.60 -12.34 31.22
N LEU A 11 33.33 -11.14 30.72
CA LEU A 11 31.99 -10.55 30.81
C LEU A 11 31.04 -11.39 29.95
N PRO A 12 29.96 -11.97 30.48
CA PRO A 12 28.86 -12.38 29.64
C PRO A 12 28.23 -11.10 29.07
N LEU A 13 28.39 -10.90 27.76
CA LEU A 13 27.59 -9.98 26.98
C LEU A 13 26.12 -10.39 27.16
N LEU A 14 25.40 -9.67 28.03
CA LEU A 14 23.96 -9.51 27.97
C LEU A 14 23.64 -8.78 26.65
N GLY A 15 23.74 -9.52 25.56
CA GLY A 15 23.40 -9.09 24.21
C GLY A 15 21.90 -9.12 24.03
N CYS A 16 21.31 -7.92 24.09
CA CYS A 16 20.23 -7.42 23.24
C CYS A 16 18.89 -8.20 23.17
N ASN A 17 17.92 -7.64 23.89
CA ASN A 17 16.51 -7.45 23.55
C ASN A 17 15.72 -8.63 22.95
N PRO A 18 14.63 -9.09 23.61
CA PRO A 18 13.50 -9.63 22.88
C PRO A 18 12.73 -8.45 22.28
N LEU A 19 13.25 -7.86 21.20
CA LEU A 19 12.44 -6.99 20.33
C LEU A 19 11.59 -7.89 19.42
N ALA A 20 10.84 -8.81 20.04
CA ALA A 20 9.64 -9.36 19.45
C ALA A 20 8.57 -8.26 19.54
N LYS A 21 8.74 -7.21 18.73
CA LYS A 21 7.68 -6.25 18.48
C LYS A 21 6.61 -7.05 17.77
N ASN A 22 5.51 -7.32 18.47
CA ASN A 22 4.26 -7.85 17.94
C ASN A 22 4.07 -7.31 16.51
N GLU A 23 4.33 -8.13 15.50
CA GLU A 23 3.87 -7.83 14.17
C GLU A 23 2.35 -7.87 14.25
N LYS A 24 1.75 -6.68 14.45
CA LYS A 24 0.30 -6.53 14.27
C LYS A 24 -0.02 -7.13 12.90
N GLU A 25 -0.93 -8.10 12.92
CA GLU A 25 -1.48 -8.76 11.74
C GLU A 25 -1.94 -7.70 10.73
N ASN A 26 -1.89 -8.06 9.45
CA ASN A 26 -2.45 -7.24 8.38
C ASN A 26 -3.95 -7.00 8.64
N PHE A 27 -4.45 -5.86 8.18
CA PHE A 27 -5.86 -5.53 8.32
C PHE A 27 -6.74 -6.57 7.60
N LYS A 28 -7.82 -6.96 8.27
CA LYS A 28 -8.83 -7.92 7.78
C LYS A 28 -10.11 -7.14 7.45
N ASP A 29 -10.99 -7.73 6.63
CA ASP A 29 -12.27 -7.11 6.21
C ASP A 29 -12.14 -5.75 5.48
N ILE A 30 -11.56 -5.83 4.27
CA ILE A 30 -11.32 -4.68 3.39
C ILE A 30 -12.30 -4.71 2.23
N ALA A 31 -12.90 -3.57 1.90
CA ALA A 31 -13.77 -3.43 0.73
C ALA A 31 -13.42 -2.19 -0.08
N LEU A 32 -13.31 -2.35 -1.40
CA LEU A 32 -13.18 -1.23 -2.33
C LEU A 32 -14.56 -0.78 -2.80
N LYS A 33 -14.83 0.52 -2.70
CA LYS A 33 -16.10 1.17 -3.02
C LYS A 33 -15.87 2.34 -3.96
N ASN A 34 -16.95 2.76 -4.63
CA ASN A 34 -17.00 4.01 -5.41
C ASN A 34 -15.86 4.15 -6.43
N LEU A 35 -15.57 3.08 -7.17
CA LEU A 35 -14.58 3.13 -8.23
C LEU A 35 -15.10 4.01 -9.38
N THR A 36 -14.45 5.15 -9.60
CA THR A 36 -14.68 6.06 -10.72
C THR A 36 -13.40 6.23 -11.53
N TYR A 37 -13.51 6.83 -12.71
CA TYR A 37 -12.35 7.24 -13.48
C TYR A 37 -12.53 8.64 -14.04
N SER A 38 -11.43 9.34 -14.26
CA SER A 38 -11.42 10.69 -14.83
C SER A 38 -10.26 10.85 -15.79
N HIS A 39 -10.45 11.68 -16.81
CA HIS A 39 -9.39 12.11 -17.70
C HIS A 39 -8.89 13.49 -17.28
N MET A 40 -7.58 13.74 -17.37
CA MET A 40 -7.01 15.06 -17.11
C MET A 40 -6.19 15.48 -18.31
N ASP A 41 -6.60 16.56 -18.97
CA ASP A 41 -5.92 17.09 -20.14
C ASP A 41 -4.45 17.36 -19.83
N GLY A 42 -3.56 16.94 -20.74
CA GLY A 42 -2.12 17.05 -20.56
C GLY A 42 -1.49 15.95 -19.70
N MET A 43 -2.28 15.02 -19.13
CA MET A 43 -1.78 13.81 -18.48
C MET A 43 -2.02 12.57 -19.34
N SER A 44 -1.04 11.66 -19.35
CA SER A 44 -1.13 10.37 -20.05
C SER A 44 -2.09 9.42 -19.33
N GLY A 45 -3.00 8.77 -20.06
CA GLY A 45 -3.93 7.76 -19.52
C GLY A 45 -4.98 8.27 -18.53
N ASP A 46 -5.85 7.36 -18.08
CA ASP A 46 -6.93 7.70 -17.14
C ASP A 46 -6.53 7.50 -15.68
N ILE A 47 -7.15 8.28 -14.79
CA ILE A 47 -6.96 8.17 -13.33
C ILE A 47 -8.18 7.48 -12.75
N PHE A 48 -7.98 6.37 -12.07
CA PHE A 48 -9.02 5.68 -11.33
C PHE A 48 -9.02 6.15 -9.88
N LYS A 49 -10.18 6.48 -9.33
CA LYS A 49 -10.37 6.92 -7.94
C LYS A 49 -11.27 5.94 -7.21
N PHE A 50 -11.00 5.69 -5.94
CA PHE A 50 -11.77 4.74 -5.14
C PHE A 50 -11.77 5.13 -3.66
N ASN A 51 -12.68 4.51 -2.91
CA ASN A 51 -12.69 4.51 -1.46
C ASN A 51 -12.34 3.11 -0.95
N LEU A 52 -11.44 3.03 0.01
CA LEU A 52 -11.12 1.81 0.73
C LEU A 52 -11.79 1.85 2.10
N GLU A 53 -12.73 0.94 2.33
CA GLU A 53 -13.33 0.71 3.64
C GLU A 53 -12.56 -0.36 4.39
N ILE A 54 -12.14 -0.05 5.60
CA ILE A 54 -11.29 -0.91 6.43
C ILE A 54 -11.67 -0.75 7.92
N THR A 55 -11.52 -1.80 8.73
CA THR A 55 -11.90 -1.75 10.15
C THR A 55 -10.96 -0.88 10.98
N ASP A 56 -9.71 -0.77 10.56
CA ASP A 56 -8.66 -0.12 11.31
C ASP A 56 -8.28 1.24 10.73
N ASP A 57 -7.93 2.15 11.61
CA ASP A 57 -7.50 3.49 11.23
C ASP A 57 -6.08 3.47 10.63
N LEU A 58 -6.00 3.67 9.31
CA LEU A 58 -4.73 3.78 8.58
C LEU A 58 -3.82 4.86 9.18
N LYS A 59 -4.37 5.99 9.65
CA LYS A 59 -3.62 7.10 10.23
C LYS A 59 -2.87 6.66 11.48
N ASN A 60 -3.56 5.98 12.39
CA ASN A 60 -2.96 5.51 13.63
C ASN A 60 -1.83 4.54 13.36
N PHE A 61 -2.00 3.62 12.41
CA PHE A 61 -0.93 2.69 12.04
C PHE A 61 0.24 3.41 11.37
N TYR A 62 -0.05 4.35 10.47
CA TYR A 62 0.93 5.14 9.76
C TYR A 62 1.81 5.96 10.71
N GLN A 63 1.19 6.68 11.65
CA GLN A 63 1.88 7.54 12.61
C GLN A 63 2.65 6.73 13.67
N ASN A 64 2.04 5.71 14.26
CA ASN A 64 2.69 4.89 15.29
C ASN A 64 3.87 4.08 14.73
N GLY A 65 3.82 3.72 13.45
CA GLY A 65 4.91 3.06 12.75
C GLY A 65 5.99 4.01 12.22
N ASN A 66 5.85 5.32 12.39
CA ASN A 66 6.75 6.35 11.86
C ASN A 66 6.99 6.25 10.34
N TYR A 67 5.97 5.84 9.58
CA TYR A 67 6.04 5.75 8.13
C TYR A 67 6.03 7.15 7.48
N LYS A 68 6.55 7.26 6.25
CA LYS A 68 6.72 8.52 5.50
C LYS A 68 5.99 8.55 4.16
N TYR A 69 5.58 7.40 3.64
CA TYR A 69 4.79 7.31 2.42
C TYR A 69 3.84 6.11 2.47
N SER A 70 2.76 6.21 1.70
CA SER A 70 1.75 5.17 1.48
C SER A 70 1.61 4.91 -0.02
N TYR A 71 1.71 3.65 -0.41
CA TYR A 71 1.50 3.21 -1.78
C TYR A 71 0.27 2.32 -1.88
N PHE A 72 -0.44 2.48 -2.99
CA PHE A 72 -1.39 1.49 -3.46
C PHE A 72 -0.74 0.72 -4.60
N LYS A 73 -0.38 -0.53 -4.35
CA LYS A 73 0.35 -1.39 -5.29
C LYS A 73 -0.52 -2.56 -5.69
N CYS A 74 -0.46 -2.95 -6.96
CA CYS A 74 -1.14 -4.14 -7.44
C CYS A 74 -0.17 -5.02 -8.23
N ASP A 75 -0.59 -6.25 -8.52
CA ASP A 75 0.14 -7.12 -9.42
C ASP A 75 0.13 -6.56 -10.85
N ASN A 76 1.25 -6.72 -11.57
CA ASN A 76 1.43 -6.14 -12.90
C ASN A 76 0.43 -6.72 -13.91
N ILE A 77 0.02 -5.89 -14.88
CA ILE A 77 -0.85 -6.31 -15.98
C ILE A 77 -0.01 -6.33 -17.26
N LYS A 78 0.43 -7.53 -17.67
CA LYS A 78 1.42 -7.69 -18.74
C LYS A 78 2.67 -6.84 -18.45
N ASN A 79 2.94 -5.86 -19.30
CA ASN A 79 4.09 -4.96 -19.21
C ASN A 79 3.75 -3.64 -18.50
N TYR A 80 2.55 -3.49 -17.94
CA TYR A 80 2.12 -2.29 -17.23
C TYR A 80 2.18 -2.49 -15.72
N LEU A 81 2.68 -1.46 -15.04
CA LEU A 81 2.64 -1.26 -13.60
C LEU A 81 1.35 -0.53 -13.21
N ILE A 82 0.90 -0.75 -11.98
CA ILE A 82 -0.16 0.04 -11.37
C ILE A 82 0.49 0.98 -10.36
N VAL A 83 0.45 2.27 -10.66
CA VAL A 83 1.03 3.32 -9.83
C VAL A 83 -0.13 4.01 -9.11
N GLY A 84 -0.16 3.89 -7.79
CA GLY A 84 -1.26 4.43 -7.00
C GLY A 84 -0.83 4.88 -5.61
N ALA A 85 -1.70 5.69 -5.02
CA ALA A 85 -1.56 6.17 -3.66
C ALA A 85 -2.89 6.06 -2.93
N ILE A 86 -2.79 6.02 -1.61
CA ILE A 86 -3.96 6.03 -0.72
C ILE A 86 -3.72 7.06 0.38
N SER A 87 -4.73 7.88 0.65
CA SER A 87 -4.75 8.77 1.79
C SER A 87 -4.72 7.95 3.07
N VAL A 88 -3.85 8.32 4.00
CA VAL A 88 -3.87 7.77 5.37
C VAL A 88 -4.90 8.48 6.24
N GLU A 89 -5.37 9.66 5.81
CA GLU A 89 -6.46 10.37 6.44
C GLU A 89 -7.77 9.75 5.98
N GLY A 90 -8.32 8.89 6.84
CA GLY A 90 -9.62 8.26 6.65
C GLY A 90 -10.69 8.87 7.55
N GLU A 91 -11.93 8.83 7.08
CA GLU A 91 -13.10 9.24 7.85
C GLU A 91 -13.72 8.02 8.55
N LYS A 92 -14.10 8.17 9.81
CA LYS A 92 -14.81 7.11 10.54
C LYS A 92 -16.28 7.08 10.11
N LEU A 93 -16.71 5.94 9.60
CA LEU A 93 -18.09 5.65 9.21
C LEU A 93 -18.95 5.27 10.41
N LYS A 94 -20.28 5.43 10.27
CA LYS A 94 -21.26 5.09 11.32
C LYS A 94 -21.24 3.61 11.73
N ASN A 95 -20.85 2.72 10.81
CA ASN A 95 -20.72 1.28 11.06
C ASN A 95 -19.40 0.90 11.78
N GLY A 96 -18.60 1.88 12.18
CA GLY A 96 -17.32 1.67 12.88
C GLY A 96 -16.11 1.45 11.97
N LYS A 97 -16.31 1.29 10.65
CA LYS A 97 -15.21 1.23 9.67
C LYS A 97 -14.64 2.63 9.40
N TYR A 98 -13.48 2.67 8.76
CA TYR A 98 -12.84 3.86 8.24
C TYR A 98 -12.88 3.83 6.71
N THR A 99 -13.14 4.97 6.06
CA THR A 99 -13.05 5.12 4.60
C THR A 99 -11.85 5.99 4.26
N SER A 100 -10.95 5.48 3.41
CA SER A 100 -9.78 6.19 2.92
C SER A 100 -9.86 6.36 1.41
N SER A 101 -9.64 7.57 0.91
CA SER A 101 -9.62 7.83 -0.53
C SER A 101 -8.30 7.37 -1.14
N GLY A 102 -8.36 6.81 -2.35
CA GLY A 102 -7.18 6.39 -3.09
C GLY A 102 -7.35 6.61 -4.59
N TYR A 103 -6.24 6.54 -5.30
CA TYR A 103 -6.25 6.56 -6.75
C TYR A 103 -5.16 5.67 -7.32
N PHE A 104 -5.32 5.28 -8.58
CA PHE A 104 -4.27 4.62 -9.34
C PHE A 104 -4.33 4.96 -10.83
N LYS A 105 -3.19 4.79 -11.49
CA LYS A 105 -3.03 4.78 -12.95
C LYS A 105 -2.35 3.48 -13.37
N VAL A 106 -2.52 3.11 -14.63
CA VAL A 106 -1.86 1.94 -15.23
C VAL A 106 -0.86 2.43 -16.26
N CYS A 107 0.43 2.26 -15.98
CA CYS A 107 1.53 2.92 -16.68
C CYS A 107 2.65 1.94 -17.04
N GLU A 108 3.46 2.27 -18.03
CA GLU A 108 4.61 1.42 -18.43
C GLU A 108 5.70 1.40 -17.35
N ASP A 109 5.83 2.50 -16.60
CA ASP A 109 6.79 2.66 -15.52
C ASP A 109 6.28 3.62 -14.42
N GLU A 110 7.09 3.81 -13.37
CA GLU A 110 6.81 4.71 -12.25
C GLU A 110 6.92 6.21 -12.60
N SER A 111 7.49 6.57 -13.76
CA SER A 111 7.57 7.97 -14.21
C SER A 111 6.21 8.50 -14.67
N MET A 112 5.23 7.61 -14.91
CA MET A 112 3.86 7.94 -15.28
C MET A 112 3.73 8.76 -16.58
N ASN A 113 4.76 8.72 -17.44
CA ASN A 113 4.77 9.41 -18.74
C ASN A 113 3.90 8.70 -19.79
N VAL A 114 3.84 7.37 -19.75
CA VAL A 114 3.05 6.55 -20.66
C VAL A 114 2.09 5.70 -19.84
N CYS A 115 0.81 6.05 -19.87
CA CYS A 115 -0.25 5.34 -19.16
C CYS A 115 -1.43 5.07 -20.09
N ILE A 116 -2.19 4.03 -19.77
CA ILE A 116 -3.30 3.58 -20.61
C ILE A 116 -4.64 4.13 -20.12
N ALA A 117 -5.54 4.35 -21.08
CA ALA A 117 -6.92 4.72 -20.80
C ALA A 117 -7.74 3.50 -20.36
N LYS A 118 -8.91 3.75 -19.76
CA LYS A 118 -9.84 2.71 -19.28
C LYS A 118 -10.19 1.70 -20.36
N ASN A 119 -10.47 2.16 -21.57
CA ASN A 119 -10.84 1.29 -22.69
C ASN A 119 -9.72 0.30 -23.09
N GLN A 120 -8.46 0.68 -22.92
CA GLN A 120 -7.30 -0.19 -23.15
C GLN A 120 -7.14 -1.16 -21.98
N LEU A 121 -7.25 -0.67 -20.74
CA LEU A 121 -7.19 -1.51 -19.54
C LEU A 121 -8.23 -2.62 -19.58
N GLU A 122 -9.48 -2.32 -19.93
CA GLU A 122 -10.57 -3.30 -20.04
C GLU A 122 -10.27 -4.46 -21.00
N LYS A 123 -9.58 -4.17 -22.10
CA LYS A 123 -9.17 -5.16 -23.11
C LYS A 123 -7.99 -6.01 -22.62
N LEU A 124 -7.12 -5.44 -21.80
CA LEU A 124 -5.93 -6.12 -21.27
C LEU A 124 -6.22 -7.02 -20.08
N LEU A 125 -7.22 -6.69 -19.26
CA LEU A 125 -7.58 -7.46 -18.07
C LEU A 125 -8.10 -8.85 -18.43
N THR A 126 -7.39 -9.89 -18.02
CA THR A 126 -7.83 -11.30 -18.12
C THR A 126 -8.47 -11.81 -16.83
N SER A 127 -8.16 -11.17 -15.69
CA SER A 127 -8.62 -11.53 -14.35
C SER A 127 -8.87 -10.27 -13.51
N ASN A 128 -9.31 -10.46 -12.26
CA ASN A 128 -9.33 -9.39 -11.26
C ASN A 128 -7.90 -8.95 -10.94
N MET A 129 -7.74 -7.68 -10.55
CA MET A 129 -6.48 -7.15 -10.05
C MET A 129 -6.41 -7.42 -8.54
N SER A 130 -5.27 -7.91 -8.08
CA SER A 130 -4.96 -8.05 -6.66
C SER A 130 -4.06 -6.89 -6.23
N CYS A 131 -4.50 -6.16 -5.22
CA CYS A 131 -3.84 -4.96 -4.73
C CYS A 131 -3.59 -5.01 -3.23
N ARG A 132 -2.66 -4.17 -2.79
CA ARG A 132 -2.22 -4.07 -1.42
C ARG A 132 -1.84 -2.62 -1.09
N VAL A 133 -2.05 -2.24 0.15
CA VAL A 133 -1.55 -0.99 0.70
C VAL A 133 -0.22 -1.27 1.38
N VAL A 134 0.80 -0.51 1.01
CA VAL A 134 2.15 -0.63 1.55
C VAL A 134 2.53 0.69 2.19
N PHE A 135 2.99 0.64 3.43
CA PHE A 135 3.61 1.80 4.08
C PHE A 135 5.11 1.60 4.12
N GLY A 136 5.87 2.68 3.98
CA GLY A 136 7.31 2.65 4.16
C GLY A 136 7.84 3.98 4.66
N GLY A 137 9.11 4.00 5.02
CA GLY A 137 9.79 5.19 5.48
C GLY A 137 11.24 5.20 5.05
N LEU A 138 11.94 6.31 5.35
CA LEU A 138 13.37 6.43 5.03
C LEU A 138 14.22 5.41 5.81
N LEU A 139 13.86 5.18 7.08
CA LEU A 139 14.55 4.26 7.99
C LEU A 139 13.71 3.02 8.33
N GLN A 140 12.42 3.01 7.96
CA GLN A 140 11.49 1.95 8.27
C GLN A 140 11.28 1.10 7.01
N SER A 141 11.53 -0.20 7.11
CA SER A 141 11.28 -1.14 6.01
C SER A 141 9.81 -1.07 5.56
N SER A 142 9.58 -1.27 4.27
CA SER A 142 8.23 -1.33 3.74
C SER A 142 7.44 -2.47 4.39
N LYS A 143 6.19 -2.20 4.75
CA LYS A 143 5.26 -3.16 5.33
C LYS A 143 3.95 -3.13 4.56
N VAL A 144 3.47 -4.32 4.16
CA VAL A 144 2.10 -4.49 3.67
C VAL A 144 1.16 -4.35 4.88
N VAL A 145 0.24 -3.40 4.82
CA VAL A 145 -0.68 -3.12 5.94
C VAL A 145 -2.09 -3.61 5.65
N ALA A 146 -2.49 -3.59 4.39
CA ALA A 146 -3.74 -4.16 3.89
C ALA A 146 -3.42 -4.94 2.61
N ASP A 147 -3.91 -6.16 2.50
CA ASP A 147 -3.60 -7.06 1.39
C ASP A 147 -4.89 -7.65 0.79
N ASN A 148 -4.78 -8.33 -0.34
CA ASN A 148 -5.88 -8.98 -1.05
C ASN A 148 -7.05 -8.02 -1.39
N ILE A 149 -6.74 -6.77 -1.70
CA ILE A 149 -7.72 -5.79 -2.17
C ILE A 149 -8.04 -6.11 -3.63
N LEU A 150 -9.17 -6.78 -3.85
CA LEU A 150 -9.58 -7.19 -5.19
C LEU A 150 -10.32 -6.06 -5.91
N ILE A 151 -9.76 -5.62 -7.04
CA ILE A 151 -10.49 -4.80 -8.02
C ILE A 151 -10.96 -5.74 -9.13
N SER A 152 -12.28 -5.94 -9.20
CA SER A 152 -12.82 -6.83 -10.22
C SER A 152 -12.77 -6.20 -11.61
N LYS A 153 -12.60 -7.04 -12.63
CA LYS A 153 -12.69 -6.60 -14.03
C LYS A 153 -14.01 -5.89 -14.32
N GLU A 154 -15.10 -6.38 -13.72
CA GLU A 154 -16.42 -5.77 -13.84
C GLU A 154 -16.51 -4.41 -13.15
N ALA A 155 -15.84 -4.21 -12.01
CA ALA A 155 -15.76 -2.90 -11.37
C ALA A 155 -15.05 -1.89 -12.28
N ILE A 156 -13.94 -2.26 -12.93
CA ILE A 156 -13.28 -1.42 -13.93
C ILE A 156 -14.26 -1.09 -15.07
N ARG A 157 -14.94 -2.09 -15.64
CA ARG A 157 -15.90 -1.85 -16.74
C ARG A 157 -17.02 -0.90 -16.36
N LYS A 158 -17.58 -1.07 -15.16
CA LYS A 158 -18.70 -0.30 -14.62
C LYS A 158 -18.28 1.02 -13.95
N SER A 159 -16.99 1.32 -13.85
CA SER A 159 -16.56 2.58 -13.23
C SER A 159 -17.05 3.75 -14.07
N ASN A 160 -17.73 4.70 -13.44
CA ASN A 160 -18.31 5.85 -14.12
C ASN A 160 -17.27 6.94 -14.33
N PHE A 161 -17.41 7.69 -15.42
CA PHE A 161 -16.61 8.90 -15.67
C PHE A 161 -17.03 9.99 -14.67
N GLN A 162 -16.04 10.71 -14.13
CA GLN A 162 -16.22 11.80 -13.17
C GLN A 162 -15.40 13.01 -13.55
#